data_AF-A0A536N2V6-F1
#
_entry.id   AF-A0A536N2V6-F1
#
_cell.length_a   1.000
_cell.length_b   1.000
_cell.length_c   1.000
_cell.angle_alpha   90.00
_cell.angle_beta   90.00
_cell.angle_gamma   90.00
#
_symmetry.space_group_name_H-M   'P 1'
#
loop_
_entity.id
_entity.type
_entity.pdbx_description
1 polymer ?
#
loop_
_entity_poly.entity_id
_entity_poly.type
_entity_poly.pdbx_seq_one_letter_code
_entity_poly.pdbx_strand_id
1 'polypeptide(L)' 'MRPALIDARRPSDVARAVERLIRDGHRRFVLQRIDHGGMLDLERLGAARYVAGLQSTVELEAETPAAVAAAR' A
#
# COMPACT_ATOMS: atom_id res chain seq x y z
N MET A 1 -13.03 -4.76 10.09
CA MET A 1 -12.59 -3.40 9.73
C MET A 1 -12.13 -3.40 8.27
N ARG A 2 -12.56 -2.43 7.46
CA ARG A 2 -12.07 -2.26 6.08
C ARG A 2 -10.59 -1.84 6.12
N PRO A 3 -9.76 -2.28 5.14
CA PRO A 3 -8.39 -1.80 5.05
C PRO A 3 -8.37 -0.30 4.74
N ALA A 4 -7.38 0.42 5.27
CA ALA A 4 -7.11 1.80 4.89
C ALA A 4 -6.36 1.82 3.55
N LEU A 5 -6.87 2.61 2.59
CA LEU A 5 -6.21 2.84 1.32
C LEU A 5 -5.08 3.86 1.48
N ILE A 6 -3.92 3.59 0.89
CA ILE A 6 -2.77 4.49 0.86
C ILE A 6 -2.42 4.81 -0.60
N ASP A 7 -2.62 6.07 -0.98
CA ASP A 7 -2.37 6.62 -2.32
C ASP A 7 -1.08 7.48 -2.39
N ALA A 8 -0.39 7.65 -1.26
CA ALA A 8 0.86 8.39 -1.19
C ALA A 8 1.91 7.79 -2.14
N ARG A 9 2.56 8.66 -2.94
CA ARG A 9 3.48 8.24 -4.00
C ARG A 9 4.90 7.94 -3.51
N ARG A 10 5.40 8.68 -2.53
CA ARG A 10 6.78 8.53 -2.04
C ARG A 10 6.85 7.51 -0.91
N PRO A 11 7.87 6.65 -0.82
CA PRO A 11 8.01 5.69 0.28
C PRO A 11 7.98 6.33 1.68
N SER A 12 8.59 7.50 1.84
CA SER A 12 8.57 8.24 3.12
C SER A 12 7.18 8.75 3.51
N ASP A 13 6.38 9.17 2.53
CA ASP A 13 5.01 9.64 2.77
C ASP A 13 4.08 8.46 3.08
N VAL A 14 4.32 7.31 2.44
CA VAL A 14 3.65 6.03 2.78
C VAL A 14 3.93 5.65 4.24
N ALA A 15 5.20 5.67 4.65
CA ALA A 15 5.60 5.38 6.03
C ALA A 15 4.87 6.29 7.05
N ARG A 16 4.85 7.61 6.80
CA ARG A 16 4.14 8.58 7.65
C ARG A 16 2.63 8.35 7.70
N ALA A 17 2.01 8.01 6.58
CA ALA A 17 0.59 7.70 6.53
C ALA A 17 0.25 6.45 7.34
N VAL A 18 1.04 5.39 7.20
CA VAL A 18 0.90 4.15 7.99
C VAL A 18 1.05 4.43 9.48
N GLU A 19 2.08 5.16 9.90
CA GLU A 19 2.32 5.49 11.31
C GLU A 19 1.14 6.24 11.93
N ARG A 20 0.58 7.22 11.22
CA ARG A 20 -0.61 7.96 11.68
C ARG A 20 -1.80 7.01 11.86
N LEU A 21 -2.09 6.19 10.86
CA LEU A 21 -3.25 5.30 10.90
C LEU A 21 -3.11 4.20 11.96
N ILE A 22 -1.90 3.73 12.26
CA ILE A 22 -1.66 2.81 13.38
C ILE A 22 -2.03 3.47 14.71
N ARG A 23 -1.66 4.74 14.91
CA ARG A 23 -2.03 5.50 16.10
C ARG A 23 -3.55 5.64 16.23
N ASP A 24 -4.25 5.69 15.10
CA ASP A 24 -5.71 5.70 15.03
C ASP A 24 -6.35 4.29 15.15
N GLY A 25 -5.54 3.25 15.36
CA GLY A 25 -6.00 1.88 15.61
C GLY A 25 -6.16 0.99 14.37
N HIS A 26 -5.78 1.47 13.19
CA HIS A 26 -5.82 0.65 11.97
C HIS A 26 -4.72 -0.42 11.98
N ARG A 27 -5.05 -1.61 11.46
CA ARG A 27 -4.14 -2.77 11.36
C ARG A 27 -4.08 -3.41 9.97
N ARG A 28 -4.85 -2.89 9.01
CA ARG A 28 -4.93 -3.41 7.64
C ARG A 28 -4.79 -2.27 6.65
N PHE A 29 -3.86 -2.41 5.71
CA PHE A 29 -3.48 -1.38 4.75
C PHE A 29 -3.40 -1.97 3.35
N VAL A 30 -3.91 -1.23 2.36
CA VAL A 30 -3.73 -1.53 0.95
C VAL A 30 -3.07 -0.32 0.29
N LEU A 31 -1.95 -0.54 -0.36
CA LEU A 31 -1.29 0.47 -1.19
C LEU A 31 -1.91 0.45 -2.57
N GLN A 32 -2.35 1.61 -3.05
CA GLN A 32 -2.70 1.78 -4.44
C GLN A 32 -1.47 1.51 -5.31
N ARG A 33 -1.62 0.68 -6.33
CA ARG A 33 -0.55 0.38 -7.29
C ARG A 33 -0.36 1.56 -8.25
N ILE A 34 0.87 2.01 -8.45
CA ILE A 34 1.16 3.15 -9.34
C ILE A 34 2.27 2.87 -10.37
N ASP A 35 2.99 1.76 -10.21
CA ASP A 35 4.13 1.37 -11.04
C ASP A 35 3.98 -0.08 -11.52
N HIS A 36 2.73 -0.56 -11.65
CA HIS A 36 2.40 -1.93 -12.09
C HIS A 36 3.10 -3.04 -11.28
N GLY A 37 3.44 -2.80 -10.01
CA GLY A 37 4.20 -3.74 -9.18
C GLY A 37 5.73 -3.65 -9.37
N GLY A 38 6.20 -2.61 -10.07
CA GLY A 38 7.60 -2.28 -10.27
C GLY A 38 8.31 -1.77 -9.02
N MET A 39 9.54 -1.28 -9.20
CA MET A 39 10.44 -0.93 -8.10
C MET A 39 9.82 0.08 -7.15
N LEU A 40 9.09 1.08 -7.66
CA LEU A 40 8.50 2.10 -6.81
C LEU A 40 7.40 1.51 -5.91
N ASP A 41 6.59 0.58 -6.43
CA ASP A 41 5.57 -0.11 -5.62
C ASP A 41 6.21 -1.01 -4.56
N LEU A 42 7.33 -1.67 -4.88
CA LEU A 42 8.08 -2.49 -3.91
C LEU A 42 8.73 -1.66 -2.80
N GLU A 43 9.33 -0.52 -3.13
CA GLU A 43 9.90 0.40 -2.15
C GLU A 43 8.82 0.96 -1.22
N ARG A 44 7.67 1.36 -1.77
CA ARG A 44 6.51 1.81 -0.98
C ARG A 44 5.99 0.70 -0.08
N LEU A 45 5.85 -0.52 -0.60
CA LEU A 45 5.39 -1.68 0.17
C LEU A 45 6.36 -2.03 1.30
N GLY A 46 7.67 -1.96 1.04
CA GLY A 46 8.71 -2.14 2.05
C GLY A 46 8.63 -1.10 3.16
N ALA A 47 8.51 0.19 2.80
CA ALA A 47 8.37 1.28 3.77
C ALA A 47 7.11 1.13 4.63
N ALA A 48 5.99 0.76 4.02
CA ALA A 48 4.75 0.49 4.74
C ALA A 48 4.90 -0.67 5.73
N ARG A 49 5.46 -1.81 5.29
CA ARG A 49 5.66 -2.99 6.14
C ARG A 49 6.62 -2.75 7.30
N TYR A 50 7.69 -2.01 7.05
CA TYR A 50 8.66 -1.64 8.07
C TYR A 50 7.99 -0.90 9.25
N VAL A 51 7.17 0.10 8.94
CA VAL A 51 6.44 0.87 9.96
C VAL A 51 5.26 0.09 10.56
N ALA A 52 4.55 -0.68 9.74
CA ALA A 52 3.37 -1.43 10.16
C ALA A 52 3.66 -2.52 11.21
N GLY A 53 4.87 -3.08 11.15
CA GLY A 53 5.31 -4.15 12.03
C GLY A 53 4.51 -5.45 11.85
N LEU A 54 4.84 -6.46 12.65
CA LEU A 54 4.30 -7.82 12.52
C LEU A 54 2.80 -7.94 12.88
N GLN A 55 2.24 -6.94 13.55
CA GLN A 55 0.85 -6.95 14.04
C GLN A 55 -0.17 -6.41 13.01
N SER A 56 0.32 -6.04 11.82
CA SER A 56 -0.48 -5.41 10.78
C SER A 56 -0.33 -6.14 9.45
N THR A 57 -1.37 -6.07 8.61
CA THR A 57 -1.33 -6.58 7.24
C THR A 57 -1.15 -5.42 6.27
N VAL A 58 -0.20 -5.56 5.34
CA VAL A 58 0.07 -4.58 4.28
C VAL A 58 0.16 -5.29 2.94
N GLU A 59 -0.73 -4.90 2.04
CA GLU A 59 -0.88 -5.45 0.70
C GLU A 59 -0.70 -4.36 -0.35
N LEU A 60 -0.26 -4.76 -1.55
CA LEU A 60 -0.34 -3.94 -2.75
C LEU A 60 -1.61 -4.33 -3.49
N GLU A 61 -2.38 -3.36 -3.95
CA GLU A 61 -3.59 -3.58 -4.74
C GLU A 61 -3.32 -4.54 -5.91
N ALA A 62 -4.19 -5.53 -6.11
CA ALA A 62 -4.07 -6.51 -7.19
C ALA A 62 -4.43 -5.90 -8.56
N GLU A 63 -3.82 -6.37 -9.63
CA GLU A 63 -4.27 -6.02 -10.98
C GLU A 63 -5.63 -6.67 -11.19
N THR A 64 -6.67 -5.85 -11.41
CA THR A 64 -7.97 -6.40 -11.78
C THR A 64 -7.90 -6.77 -13.27
N PRO A 65 -8.21 -8.03 -13.67
CA PRO A 65 -8.04 -8.49 -15.06
C PRO A 65 -8.83 -7.67 -16.11
N ALA A 66 -9.79 -6.86 -15.69
CA ALA A 66 -10.54 -5.97 -16.59
C ALA A 66 -9.67 -4.91 -17.28
N ALA A 67 -8.56 -4.47 -16.68
CA ALA A 67 -7.70 -3.44 -17.26
C ALA A 67 -6.83 -3.97 -18.42
N VAL A 68 -6.47 -5.25 -18.40
CA VAL A 68 -5.63 -5.87 -19.45
C VAL A 68 -6.41 -6.12 -20.74
N ALA A 69 -7.74 -6.27 -20.65
CA ALA A 69 -8.60 -6.48 -21.82
C ALA A 69 -8.87 -5.19 -22.63
N ALA A 70 -8.75 -4.01 -22.01
CA ALA A 70 -8.97 -2.72 -22.67
C ALA A 70 -7.71 -2.15 -23.35
N ALA A 71 -6.56 -2.78 -23.15
CA ALA A 71 -5.25 -2.36 -23.68
C ALA A 71 -4.70 -3.30 -24.78
N ARG A 72 -5.52 -4.24 -25.28
CA ARG A 72 -5.24 -5.11 -26.43
C ARG A 72 -6.21 -4.80 -27.56
#